data_AF-A0A429GRS8-F1
#
_entry.id   AF-A0A429GRS8-F1
#
_cell.length_a   1.000
_cell.length_b   1.000
_cell.length_c   1.000
_cell.angle_alpha   90.00
_cell.angle_beta   90.00
_cell.angle_gamma   90.00
#
_symmetry.space_group_name_H-M   'P 1'
#
loop_
_entity.id
_entity.type
_entity.pdbx_description
1 polymer ?
#
loop_
_entity_poly.entity_id
_entity_poly.type
_entity_poly.pdbx_seq_one_letter_code
_entity_poly.pdbx_strand_id
1 'polypeptide(L)' 'MSETLFEEHERNSEWFKKNYQHLVEKYDGMFVAIHKQEIIAFDEDPGKLRGKILARGLNPMTVMVEYVSKKPLEFIL' A
#
# COMPACT_ATOMS: atom_id res chain seq x y z
N MET A 1 15.15 6.75 11.29
CA MET A 1 14.70 6.62 9.87
C MET A 1 15.52 7.60 9.05
N SER A 2 15.98 7.24 7.85
CA SER A 2 16.70 8.17 6.98
C SER A 2 15.73 9.13 6.29
N GLU A 3 16.16 10.34 5.96
CA GLU A 3 15.36 11.34 5.21
C GLU A 3 14.81 10.75 3.90
N THR A 4 15.61 9.94 3.22
CA THR A 4 15.24 9.26 1.97
C THR A 4 14.04 8.31 2.09
N LEU A 5 13.87 7.67 3.25
CA LEU A 5 12.75 6.76 3.49
C LEU A 5 11.45 7.56 3.71
N PHE A 6 11.56 8.69 4.40
CA PHE A 6 10.44 9.58 4.66
C PHE A 6 9.92 10.20 3.36
N GLU A 7 10.82 10.75 2.54
CA GLU A 7 10.46 11.32 1.23
C GLU A 7 9.79 10.29 0.30
N GLU A 8 10.28 9.05 0.30
CA GLU A 8 9.68 7.98 -0.49
C GLU A 8 8.27 7.63 0.00
N HIS A 9 8.06 7.59 1.32
CA HIS A 9 6.73 7.42 1.89
C HIS A 9 5.79 8.55 1.52
N GLU A 10 6.25 9.80 1.55
CA GLU A 10 5.45 10.96 1.18
C GLU A 10 5.03 10.91 -0.29
N ARG A 11 5.97 10.62 -1.20
CA ARG A 11 5.66 10.43 -2.64
C ARG A 11 4.66 9.30 -2.87
N ASN A 12 4.80 8.18 -2.17
CA ASN A 12 3.87 7.06 -2.26
C ASN A 12 2.48 7.43 -1.73
N SER A 13 2.40 8.18 -0.63
CA SER A 13 1.15 8.65 -0.05
C SER A 13 0.42 9.60 -1.00
N GLU A 14 1.14 10.57 -1.59
CA GLU A 14 0.56 11.47 -2.58
C GLU A 14 0.05 10.73 -3.82
N TRP A 15 0.85 9.81 -4.35
CA TRP A 15 0.47 9.00 -5.50
C TRP A 15 -0.78 8.18 -5.18
N PHE A 16 -0.84 7.54 -4.01
CA PHE A 16 -1.99 6.76 -3.58
C PHE A 16 -3.26 7.60 -3.53
N LYS A 17 -3.21 8.78 -2.89
CA LYS A 17 -4.35 9.71 -2.81
C LYS A 17 -4.81 10.17 -4.19
N LYS A 18 -3.88 10.56 -5.06
CA LYS A 18 -4.18 11.03 -6.43
C LYS A 18 -4.81 9.93 -7.29
N ASN A 19 -4.46 8.66 -7.04
CA ASN A 19 -4.95 7.51 -7.82
C ASN A 19 -6.05 6.71 -7.11
N TYR A 20 -6.53 7.15 -5.94
CA TYR A 20 -7.38 6.34 -5.08
C TYR A 20 -8.63 5.82 -5.78
N GLN A 21 -9.30 6.65 -6.58
CA GLN A 21 -10.50 6.23 -7.32
C GLN A 21 -10.23 5.04 -8.26
N HIS A 22 -9.13 5.07 -9.00
CA HIS A 22 -8.72 3.96 -9.89
C HIS A 22 -8.28 2.72 -9.12
N LEU A 23 -7.61 2.92 -7.98
CA LEU A 23 -7.21 1.81 -7.11
C LEU A 23 -8.43 1.10 -6.53
N VAL A 24 -9.43 1.86 -6.11
CA VAL A 24 -10.71 1.34 -5.60
C VAL A 24 -11.49 0.56 -6.67
N GLU A 25 -11.37 0.91 -7.95
CA GLU A 25 -11.99 0.12 -9.02
C GLU A 25 -11.36 -1.27 -9.18
N LYS A 26 -10.07 -1.41 -8.85
CA LYS A 26 -9.29 -2.64 -9.10
C LYS A 26 -9.01 -3.49 -7.87
N TYR A 27 -8.89 -2.86 -6.70
CA TYR A 27 -8.37 -3.46 -5.48
C TYR A 27 -9.31 -3.26 -4.28
N ASP A 28 -10.60 -3.02 -4.53
CA ASP A 28 -11.62 -2.94 -3.47
C ASP A 28 -11.55 -4.17 -2.56
N GLY A 29 -11.43 -3.95 -1.25
CA GLY A 29 -11.33 -5.02 -0.26
C GLY A 29 -9.93 -5.62 -0.10
N MET A 30 -8.89 -5.03 -0.69
CA MET A 30 -7.52 -5.57 -0.64
C MET A 30 -6.56 -4.65 0.12
N PHE A 31 -5.53 -5.27 0.71
CA PHE A 31 -4.30 -4.59 1.07
C PHE A 31 -3.41 -4.49 -0.16
N VAL A 32 -2.87 -3.29 -0.41
CA VAL A 32 -1.93 -3.02 -1.49
C VAL A 32 -0.59 -2.60 -0.91
N ALA A 33 0.48 -3.13 -1.49
CA ALA A 33 1.86 -2.77 -1.20
C ALA A 33 2.36 -1.81 -2.28
N ILE A 34 2.83 -0.64 -1.85
CA ILE A 34 3.22 0.48 -2.69
C ILE A 34 4.70 0.77 -2.46
N HIS A 35 5.46 0.81 -3.55
CA HIS A 35 6.87 1.18 -3.54
C HIS A 35 7.19 1.90 -4.84
N LYS A 36 7.90 3.02 -4.77
CA LYS A 36 8.24 3.87 -5.93
C LYS A 36 7.01 4.20 -6.79
N GLN A 37 5.93 4.55 -6.10
CA GLN A 37 4.66 4.99 -6.69
C GLN A 37 4.00 3.91 -7.58
N GLU A 38 4.25 2.63 -7.28
CA GLU A 38 3.66 1.50 -8.00
C GLU A 38 3.10 0.44 -7.03
N ILE A 39 2.02 -0.24 -7.44
CA ILE A 39 1.53 -1.43 -6.73
C ILE A 39 2.45 -2.60 -7.05
N ILE A 40 3.27 -2.99 -6.07
CA ILE A 40 4.21 -4.12 -6.22
C ILE A 40 3.57 -5.45 -5.84
N ALA A 41 2.57 -5.44 -4.96
CA ALA A 41 1.82 -6.62 -4.53
C ALA A 41 0.46 -6.22 -3.93
N PHE A 42 -0.47 -7.17 -3.91
CA PHE A 42 -1.77 -7.00 -3.25
C PHE A 42 -2.27 -8.35 -2.75
N ASP A 43 -3.06 -8.34 -1.68
CA ASP A 43 -3.76 -9.51 -1.13
C ASP A 43 -4.89 -9.05 -0.19
N GLU A 44 -5.91 -9.87 -0.01
CA GLU A 44 -6.95 -9.64 1.01
C GLU A 44 -6.41 -9.92 2.43
N ASP A 45 -5.40 -10.77 2.55
CA ASP A 45 -4.76 -11.13 3.81
C ASP A 45 -3.39 -10.41 3.98
N PRO A 46 -3.19 -9.64 5.06
CA PRO A 46 -1.94 -8.88 5.25
C PRO A 46 -0.73 -9.78 5.50
N GLY A 47 -0.91 -10.98 6.05
CA GLY A 47 0.14 -11.99 6.21
C GLY A 47 0.61 -12.55 4.87
N LYS A 48 -0.32 -12.86 3.96
CA LYS A 48 -0.02 -13.25 2.58
C LYS A 48 0.63 -12.12 1.80
N LEU A 49 0.18 -10.88 1.99
CA LEU A 49 0.81 -9.70 1.39
C LEU A 49 2.26 -9.57 1.83
N ARG A 50 2.54 -9.71 3.13
CA ARG A 50 3.91 -9.71 3.66
C ARG A 50 4.76 -10.80 3.02
N GLY A 51 4.22 -12.01 2.86
CA GLY A 51 4.88 -13.10 2.13
C GLY A 51 5.25 -12.71 0.70
N LYS A 52 4.31 -12.07 -0.04
CA LYS A 52 4.52 -11.57 -1.40
C LYS A 52 5.59 -10.46 -1.49
N ILE A 53 5.70 -9.60 -0.48
CA ILE A 53 6.74 -8.55 -0.40
C ILE A 53 8.11 -9.21 -0.19
N LEU A 54 8.22 -10.12 0.78
CA LEU A 54 9.47 -10.82 1.08
C LEU A 54 9.96 -11.68 -0.08
N ALA A 55 9.06 -12.36 -0.79
CA ALA A 55 9.40 -13.16 -1.97
C ALA A 55 10.00 -12.32 -3.13
N ARG A 56 9.78 -10.99 -3.13
CA ARG A 56 10.41 -10.06 -4.07
C ARG A 56 11.77 -9.53 -3.60
N GLY A 57 12.27 -9.98 -2.45
CA GLY A 57 13.51 -9.49 -1.85
C GLY A 57 13.40 -8.07 -1.29
N LEU A 58 12.18 -7.55 -1.10
CA LEU A 58 11.94 -6.21 -0.59
C LEU A 58 11.83 -6.22 0.93
N ASN A 59 12.37 -5.18 1.57
CA ASN A 59 12.20 -4.95 3.00
C ASN A 59 10.78 -4.39 3.25
N PRO A 60 9.94 -5.04 4.07
CA PRO A 60 8.61 -4.52 4.39
C PRO A 60 8.63 -3.11 5.00
N MET A 61 9.73 -2.70 5.66
CA MET A 61 9.89 -1.36 6.22
C MET A 61 10.06 -0.25 5.16
N THR A 62 10.34 -0.62 3.90
CA THR A 62 10.51 0.34 2.79
C THR A 62 9.31 0.38 1.85
N VAL A 63 8.24 -0.30 2.23
CA VAL A 63 7.03 -0.47 1.42
C VAL A 63 5.86 0.10 2.21
N MET A 64 5.11 1.00 1.59
CA MET A 64 3.88 1.52 2.15
C MET A 64 2.76 0.49 1.93
N VAL A 65 2.00 0.15 2.97
CA VAL A 65 0.87 -0.77 2.87
C VAL A 65 -0.41 -0.02 3.22
N GLU A 66 -1.39 -0.07 2.34
CA GLU A 66 -2.69 0.59 2.50
C GLU A 66 -3.83 -0.39 2.24
N TYR A 67 -4.96 -0.20 2.93
CA TYR A 67 -6.19 -0.93 2.64
C TYR A 67 -7.07 -0.08 1.71
N VAL A 68 -7.57 -0.69 0.64
CA VAL A 68 -8.38 -0.01 -0.38
C VAL A 68 -9.83 -0.46 -0.26
N SER A 69 -10.75 0.50 -0.14
CA SER A 69 -12.17 0.21 0.02
C SER A 69 -13.07 1.29 -0.59
N LYS A 70 -14.13 0.86 -1.28
CA LYS A 70 -15.28 1.69 -1.69
C LYS A 70 -16.10 2.15 -0.49
N LYS A 71 -16.17 1.31 0.55
CA LYS A 71 -16.91 1.66 1.76
C LYS A 71 -16.12 2.73 2.51
N PRO A 72 -16.77 3.83 2.95
CA PRO A 72 -16.15 4.74 3.90
C PRO A 72 -15.71 3.95 5.12
N LEU A 73 -14.48 4.19 5.60
CA LEU A 73 -13.95 3.58 6.81
C LEU A 73 -14.89 3.89 7.97
N GLU A 74 -15.65 2.91 8.44
CA GLU A 74 -16.27 2.97 9.75
C GLU A 74 -15.16 2.74 10.77
N PHE A 75 -14.60 3.83 11.31
CA PHE A 75 -13.67 3.75 12.43
C PHE A 75 -14.43 3.27 13.66
N ILE A 76 -14.23 2.01 14.06
CA ILE A 76 -14.47 1.59 15.44
C ILE A 76 -13.21 1.99 16.22
N LEU A 77 -13.37 2.97 17.12
CA LEU A 77 -12.36 3.46 18.06
C LEU A 77 -11.93 2.40 19.07
#